data_AF-A0A855MBW0-F1
#
_entry.id   AF-A0A855MBW0-F1
#
_cell.length_a   1.000
_cell.length_b   1.000
_cell.length_c   1.000
_cell.angle_alpha   90.00
_cell.angle_beta   90.00
_cell.angle_gamma   90.00
#
_symmetry.space_group_name_H-M   'P 1'
#
loop_
_entity.id
_entity.type
_entity.pdbx_description
1 polymer ?
#
loop_
_entity_poly.entity_id
_entity_poly.type
_entity_poly.pdbx_seq_one_letter_code
_entity_poly.pdbx_strand_id
1 'polypeptide(L)'
;MSIKTTFHHGDLPELTLTGDKLAQVGFTANALFRIHLYSNGLMLTRLDENTDIAALMAELDGNETEGADWVSDNGELTLAGDWLTLSGLLGQPLRIEVLPGKIVIRAEVGTMLA
;
A
#
# COMPACT_ATOMS: atom_id res chain seq x y z
N MET A 1 -3.16 -19.27 -3.89
CA MET A 1 -3.76 -17.91 -3.82
C MET A 1 -2.63 -16.94 -3.53
N SER A 2 -2.37 -15.98 -4.42
CA SER A 2 -1.27 -15.02 -4.33
C SER A 2 -1.78 -13.61 -4.62
N ILE A 3 -1.09 -12.60 -4.09
CA ILE A 3 -1.27 -11.21 -4.55
C ILE A 3 -0.49 -11.04 -5.85
N LYS A 4 -1.07 -10.31 -6.81
CA LYS A 4 -0.38 -9.85 -8.02
C LYS A 4 -0.15 -8.35 -7.91
N THR A 5 0.93 -7.88 -8.53
CA THR A 5 1.33 -6.48 -8.53
C THR A 5 1.52 -5.98 -9.96
N THR A 6 1.02 -4.80 -10.26
CA THR A 6 1.25 -4.10 -11.53
C THR A 6 1.78 -2.70 -11.22
N PHE A 7 2.87 -2.30 -11.88
CA PHE A 7 3.41 -0.95 -11.77
C PHE A 7 3.15 -0.15 -13.05
N HIS A 8 2.66 1.06 -12.89
CA HIS A 8 2.58 2.06 -13.95
C HIS A 8 3.54 3.21 -13.63
N HIS A 9 4.50 3.43 -14.53
CA HIS A 9 5.54 4.45 -14.39
C HIS A 9 5.16 5.70 -15.21
N GLY A 10 4.06 6.34 -14.84
CA GLY A 10 3.66 7.64 -15.39
C GLY A 10 4.32 8.81 -14.66
N ASP A 11 3.88 10.04 -14.96
CA ASP A 11 4.34 11.25 -14.24
C ASP A 11 4.08 11.15 -12.73
N LEU A 12 2.98 10.48 -12.35
CA LEU A 12 2.73 9.99 -11.00
C LEU A 12 2.86 8.46 -11.02
N PRO A 13 3.80 7.87 -10.26
CA PRO A 13 3.93 6.42 -10.19
C PRO A 13 2.70 5.81 -9.51
N GLU A 14 2.31 4.63 -10.00
CA GLU A 14 1.19 3.88 -9.46
C GLU A 14 1.55 2.39 -9.28
N LEU A 15 1.08 1.80 -8.18
CA LEU A 15 1.19 0.37 -7.86
C LEU A 15 -0.20 -0.18 -7.54
N THR A 16 -0.64 -1.17 -8.32
CA THR A 16 -1.91 -1.87 -8.09
C THR A 16 -1.65 -3.26 -7.52
N LEU A 17 -2.32 -3.60 -6.42
CA LEU A 17 -2.36 -4.93 -5.82
C LEU A 17 -3.71 -5.57 -6.12
N THR A 18 -3.70 -6.82 -6.58
CA THR A 18 -4.92 -7.58 -6.88
C THR A 18 -4.85 -9.00 -6.32
N GLY A 19 -6.02 -9.63 -6.12
CA GLY A 19 -6.17 -11.04 -5.77
C GLY A 19 -6.94 -11.27 -4.47
N ASP A 20 -7.56 -12.45 -4.37
CA ASP A 20 -8.50 -12.83 -3.30
C ASP A 20 -7.91 -12.75 -1.88
N LYS A 21 -6.58 -12.75 -1.77
CA LYS A 21 -5.90 -12.65 -0.48
C LYS A 21 -6.14 -11.30 0.20
N LEU A 22 -6.38 -10.22 -0.55
CA LEU A 22 -6.69 -8.89 -0.01
C LEU A 22 -7.94 -8.94 0.87
N ALA A 23 -9.04 -9.45 0.32
CA ALA A 23 -10.30 -9.58 1.05
C ALA A 23 -10.16 -10.50 2.28
N GLN A 24 -9.42 -11.61 2.15
CA GLN A 24 -9.18 -12.55 3.27
C GLN A 24 -8.43 -11.94 4.45
N VAL A 25 -7.66 -10.88 4.24
CA VAL A 25 -6.96 -10.17 5.31
C VAL A 25 -7.60 -8.82 5.64
N GLY A 26 -8.82 -8.58 5.16
CA GLY A 26 -9.63 -7.44 5.56
C GLY A 26 -9.51 -6.22 4.65
N PHE A 27 -8.80 -6.27 3.53
CA PHE A 27 -8.82 -5.23 2.50
C PHE A 27 -9.95 -5.56 1.52
N THR A 28 -11.20 -5.36 1.96
CA THR A 28 -12.41 -5.54 1.17
C THR A 28 -12.77 -4.25 0.43
N ALA A 29 -13.62 -4.31 -0.60
CA ALA A 29 -14.13 -3.12 -1.28
C ALA A 29 -14.62 -2.05 -0.29
N ASN A 30 -14.26 -0.79 -0.55
CA ASN A 30 -14.56 0.36 0.30
C ASN A 30 -13.97 0.31 1.71
N ALA A 31 -12.98 -0.55 1.98
CA ALA A 31 -12.21 -0.47 3.22
C ALA A 31 -11.22 0.69 3.14
N LEU A 32 -11.23 1.56 4.15
CA LEU A 32 -10.22 2.61 4.32
C LEU A 32 -8.90 1.98 4.80
N PHE A 33 -7.78 2.45 4.25
CA PHE A 33 -6.46 2.08 4.73
C PHE A 33 -5.52 3.28 4.78
N ARG A 34 -4.55 3.22 5.70
CA ARG A 34 -3.46 4.17 5.84
C ARG A 34 -2.22 3.64 5.14
N ILE A 35 -1.52 4.52 4.45
CA ILE A 35 -0.25 4.29 3.77
C ILE A 35 0.84 4.93 4.63
N HIS A 36 1.93 4.21 4.87
CA HIS A 36 3.07 4.72 5.63
C HIS A 36 4.38 4.28 4.98
N LEU A 37 5.32 5.20 4.80
CA LEU A 37 6.68 4.91 4.36
C LEU A 37 7.41 4.07 5.42
N TYR A 38 7.82 2.85 5.11
CA TYR A 38 8.31 1.90 6.11
C TYR A 38 9.54 1.13 5.64
N SER A 39 10.71 1.45 6.21
CA SER A 39 11.97 0.72 6.03
C SER A 39 12.33 0.48 4.54
N ASN A 40 12.41 1.55 3.74
CA ASN A 40 12.60 1.47 2.27
C ASN A 40 11.53 0.60 1.60
N GLY A 41 10.27 0.92 1.92
CA GLY A 41 9.09 0.20 1.48
C GLY A 41 7.84 0.91 1.95
N LEU A 42 6.69 0.26 1.84
CA LEU A 42 5.40 0.77 2.31
C LEU A 42 4.78 -0.21 3.29
N MET A 43 4.06 0.33 4.26
CA MET A 43 3.15 -0.42 5.11
C MET A 43 1.74 0.13 4.90
N LEU A 44 0.82 -0.75 4.55
CA LEU A 44 -0.60 -0.47 4.46
C LEU A 44 -1.28 -1.04 5.69
N THR A 45 -2.06 -0.24 6.40
CA THR A 45 -2.83 -0.67 7.57
C THR A 45 -4.30 -0.39 7.33
N ARG A 46 -5.13 -1.43 7.38
CA ARG A 46 -6.58 -1.26 7.32
C ARG A 46 -7.03 -0.45 8.54
N LEU A 47 -7.85 0.55 8.29
CA LEU A 47 -8.47 1.38 9.31
C LEU A 47 -9.84 0.82 9.71
N ASP A 48 -10.30 1.20 10.90
CA ASP A 48 -11.61 0.80 11.41
C ASP A 48 -12.73 1.50 10.65
N GLU A 49 -13.90 0.87 10.53
CA GLU A 49 -15.06 1.47 9.85
C GLU A 49 -15.58 2.74 10.54
N ASN A 50 -15.29 2.89 11.84
CA ASN A 50 -15.64 4.06 12.65
C ASN A 50 -14.53 5.11 12.69
N THR A 51 -13.50 5.01 11.83
CA THR A 51 -12.42 6.00 11.77
C THR A 51 -13.01 7.37 11.43
N ASP A 52 -12.75 8.37 12.28
CA ASP A 52 -13.09 9.75 11.99
C ASP A 52 -12.19 10.27 10.85
N ILE A 53 -12.77 10.37 9.66
CA ILE A 53 -12.07 10.80 8.46
C ILE A 53 -11.57 12.24 8.59
N ALA A 54 -12.33 13.13 9.25
CA ALA A 54 -11.90 14.52 9.40
C ALA A 54 -10.67 14.62 10.31
N ALA A 55 -10.66 13.85 11.41
CA ALA A 55 -9.49 13.76 12.28
C ALA A 55 -8.29 13.12 11.57
N LEU A 56 -8.51 12.05 10.78
CA LEU A 56 -7.46 11.42 9.98
C LEU A 56 -6.87 12.39 8.95
N MET A 57 -7.70 13.13 8.22
CA MET A 57 -7.23 14.10 7.23
C MET A 57 -6.44 15.24 7.88
N ALA A 58 -6.86 15.70 9.06
CA ALA A 58 -6.11 16.70 9.83
C ALA A 58 -4.75 16.17 10.34
N GLU A 59 -4.66 14.87 10.63
CA GLU A 59 -3.39 14.21 11.01
C GLU A 59 -2.45 14.05 9.81
N LEU A 60 -3.00 13.72 8.64
CA LEU A 60 -2.22 13.51 7.41
C LEU A 60 -1.82 14.81 6.71
N ASP A 61 -2.47 15.93 7.04
CA ASP A 61 -2.18 17.22 6.42
C ASP A 61 -0.71 17.63 6.63
N GLY A 62 0.00 17.86 5.52
CA GLY A 62 1.43 18.16 5.51
C GLY A 62 2.38 17.00 5.82
N ASN A 63 1.90 15.75 5.96
CA ASN A 63 2.76 14.58 6.16
C ASN A 63 3.18 13.97 4.82
N GLU A 64 4.44 14.16 4.44
CA GLU A 64 4.98 13.65 3.17
C GLU A 64 5.22 12.13 3.16
N THR A 65 5.18 11.48 4.32
CA THR A 65 5.51 10.05 4.48
C THR A 65 4.30 9.17 4.71
N GLU A 66 3.12 9.76 4.78
CA GLU A 66 1.87 9.07 5.10
C GLU A 66 0.72 9.54 4.21
N GLY A 67 -0.28 8.69 4.09
CA GLY A 67 -1.50 9.00 3.36
C GLY A 67 -2.61 8.04 3.74
N ALA A 68 -3.77 8.21 3.13
CA ALA A 68 -4.86 7.26 3.24
C ALA A 68 -5.59 7.17 1.90
N ASP A 69 -6.09 5.98 1.61
CA ASP A 69 -6.89 5.72 0.43
C ASP A 69 -7.87 4.57 0.71
N TRP A 70 -8.76 4.33 -0.24
CA TRP A 70 -9.81 3.32 -0.17
C TRP A 70 -9.51 2.16 -1.11
N VAL A 71 -9.85 0.94 -0.68
CA VAL A 71 -9.90 -0.20 -1.60
C VAL A 71 -11.05 0.07 -2.58
N SER A 72 -10.80 -0.05 -3.87
CA SER A 72 -11.79 0.22 -4.91
C SER A 72 -12.98 -0.75 -4.84
N ASP A 73 -14.09 -0.38 -5.50
CA ASP A 73 -15.32 -1.18 -5.52
C ASP A 73 -15.13 -2.62 -6.06
N ASN A 74 -14.15 -2.81 -6.95
CA ASN A 74 -13.79 -4.12 -7.50
C ASN A 74 -12.83 -4.93 -6.59
N GLY A 75 -12.45 -4.40 -5.43
CA GLY A 75 -11.56 -5.05 -4.46
C GLY A 75 -10.07 -4.90 -4.77
N GLU A 76 -9.70 -4.06 -5.73
CA GLU A 76 -8.30 -3.74 -6.01
C GLU A 76 -7.79 -2.67 -5.05
N LEU A 77 -6.48 -2.67 -4.83
CA LEU A 77 -5.82 -1.66 -4.03
C LEU A 77 -4.81 -0.94 -4.90
N THR A 78 -5.06 0.33 -5.19
CA THR A 78 -4.18 1.18 -5.97
C THR A 78 -3.47 2.16 -5.04
N LEU A 79 -2.17 2.32 -5.24
CA LEU A 79 -1.33 3.30 -4.55
C LEU A 79 -0.77 4.23 -5.61
N ALA A 80 -1.10 5.51 -5.56
CA ALA A 80 -0.50 6.52 -6.43
C ALA A 80 0.12 7.62 -5.56
N GLY A 81 1.36 8.02 -5.85
CA GLY A 81 2.01 9.05 -5.04
C GLY A 81 3.53 8.97 -4.97
N ASP A 82 4.15 10.08 -4.58
CA ASP A 82 5.61 10.22 -4.45
C ASP A 82 6.22 9.25 -3.44
N TRP A 83 5.43 8.74 -2.48
CA TRP A 83 5.87 7.69 -1.56
C TRP A 83 6.33 6.42 -2.28
N LEU A 84 5.89 6.14 -3.51
CA LEU A 84 6.42 5.02 -4.32
C LEU A 84 7.85 5.28 -4.78
N THR A 85 8.16 6.53 -5.13
CA THR A 85 9.52 6.98 -5.43
C THR A 85 10.38 6.99 -4.15
N LEU A 86 9.88 7.59 -3.08
CA LEU A 86 10.59 7.74 -1.80
C LEU A 86 10.85 6.39 -1.10
N SER A 87 9.99 5.40 -1.31
CA SER A 87 10.18 4.05 -0.78
C SER A 87 11.24 3.24 -1.50
N GLY A 88 11.73 3.70 -2.66
CA GLY A 88 12.71 2.97 -3.47
C GLY A 88 12.13 1.70 -4.12
N LEU A 89 10.80 1.58 -4.19
CA LEU A 89 10.14 0.41 -4.77
C LEU A 89 10.11 0.44 -6.31
N LEU A 90 10.24 1.63 -6.92
CA LEU A 90 10.17 1.79 -8.37
C LEU A 90 11.26 0.98 -9.08
N GLY A 91 10.85 0.23 -10.10
CA GLY A 91 11.72 -0.63 -10.89
C GLY A 91 12.34 -1.82 -10.15
N GLN A 92 11.95 -2.08 -8.89
CA GLN A 92 12.44 -3.22 -8.12
C GLN A 92 11.44 -4.39 -8.17
N PRO A 93 11.91 -5.65 -8.14
CA PRO A 93 11.04 -6.77 -7.77
C PRO A 93 10.48 -6.54 -6.35
N LEU A 94 9.24 -6.93 -6.11
CA LEU A 94 8.55 -6.68 -4.84
C LEU A 94 8.39 -7.95 -4.00
N ARG A 95 8.66 -7.82 -2.71
CA ARG A 95 8.23 -8.75 -1.68
C ARG A 95 7.01 -8.20 -0.97
N ILE A 96 5.91 -8.96 -1.01
CA ILE A 96 4.64 -8.60 -0.36
C ILE A 96 4.39 -9.54 0.82
N GLU A 97 4.35 -8.99 2.03
CA GLU A 97 3.95 -9.71 3.23
C GLU A 97 2.54 -9.31 3.62
N VAL A 98 1.69 -10.31 3.85
CA VAL A 98 0.25 -10.09 4.06
C VAL A 98 -0.14 -10.68 5.41
N LEU A 99 -0.63 -9.81 6.28
CA LEU A 99 -1.10 -10.11 7.63
C LEU A 99 -2.55 -9.62 7.77
N PRO A 100 -3.34 -10.15 8.72
CA PRO A 100 -4.66 -9.61 9.02
C PRO A 100 -4.60 -8.09 9.29
N GLY A 101 -5.31 -7.30 8.49
CA GLY A 101 -5.37 -5.85 8.57
C GLY A 101 -4.10 -5.11 8.15
N LYS A 102 -3.08 -5.80 7.62
CA LYS A 102 -1.79 -5.18 7.28
C LYS A 102 -1.12 -5.80 6.06
N ILE A 103 -0.58 -4.96 5.19
CA ILE A 103 0.25 -5.37 4.07
C ILE A 103 1.59 -4.63 4.17
N VAL A 104 2.70 -5.33 4.00
CA VAL A 104 4.03 -4.73 3.92
C VAL A 104 4.60 -5.00 2.54
N ILE A 105 5.01 -3.93 1.86
CA ILE A 105 5.56 -3.92 0.50
C ILE A 105 7.01 -3.49 0.62
N ARG A 106 7.93 -4.31 0.15
CA ARG A 106 9.37 -4.00 0.13
C ARG A 106 9.97 -4.37 -1.20
N ALA A 107 11.09 -3.74 -1.54
CA ALA A 107 11.94 -4.28 -2.58
C ALA A 107 12.40 -5.69 -2.16
N GLU A 108 12.35 -6.64 -3.08
CA GLU A 108 12.94 -7.95 -2.87
C GLU A 108 14.46 -7.74 -2.77
N VAL A 109 15.00 -7.89 -1.57
CA VAL A 109 16.45 -7.94 -1.39
C VAL A 109 16.89 -9.22 -2.05
N GLY A 110 17.42 -9.12 -3.27
CA GLY A 110 18.14 -10.21 -3.89
C GLY A 110 19.17 -10.67 -2.89
N THR A 111 19.18 -11.97 -2.58
CA THR A 111 20.25 -12.57 -1.78
C THR A 111 21.56 -12.27 -2.52
N MET A 112 22.21 -11.17 -2.19
CA MET A 112 23.63 -11.01 -2.45
C MET A 112 24.27 -12.00 -1.49
N LEU A 113 24.38 -13.25 -1.95
CA LEU A 113 25.37 -14.17 -1.45
C LEU A 113 26.71 -13.49 -1.74
N ALA A 114 27.23 -12.80 -0.72
CA ALA A 114 28.63 -12.40 -0.66
C ALA A 114 29.51 -13.66 -0.55
#